data_AF-A0A5A8EHM4-F1
#
_entry.id   AF-A0A5A8EHM4-F1
#
_cell.length_a   1.000
_cell.length_b   1.000
_cell.length_c   1.000
_cell.angle_alpha   90.00
_cell.angle_beta   90.00
_cell.angle_gamma   90.00
#
_symmetry.space_group_name_H-M   'P 1'
#
loop_
_entity.id
_entity.type
_entity.pdbx_description
1 polymer ?
#
loop_
_entity_poly.entity_id
_entity_poly.type
_entity_poly.pdbx_seq_one_letter_code
_entity_poly.pdbx_strand_id
1 'polypeptide(L)'
;MSRAISMPVTQVRLTNVAIVKLKKAGKRFEIACYKNMALNWRNGVETDIGEVLQTDSVFANVSKGVVAKDADLLKAFGTTDHAACALKILNSGQLQVSDKERAAQLETMFHDIATIVASKTINPESGRPYPVAVIERAMSDAHVSVRAEKAAKMQALEVIRVLQERIPIERARLRIRVAAPLEVLPFLEAAIAEAVPSAEVERTENSGDGIAALIVLILPASYRVVEDLVTAKLDMGAALTVVDQGVADAGGAAAASSGGASAADAGDAIIGDALRLRASMEGSVSPDAAAAEAAGMGLSRVYVAGAAAAAAAAAGGAAAAEAGPPAAGSAGAFACTKCAGAGFATREAYREHFRSDWHRVNLKRGMRKLEPLSEAEWTGLSDEERARAMISEDAAS
;
A
#
# COMPACT_ATOMS: atom_id res chain seq x y z
N MET A 1 43.28 -22.84 47.20
CA MET A 1 42.45 -21.79 47.81
C MET A 1 42.08 -20.76 46.74
N SER A 2 41.07 -21.03 45.91
CA SER A 2 40.55 -20.02 44.97
C SER A 2 39.79 -18.97 45.79
N ARG A 3 40.39 -17.79 45.92
CA ARG A 3 39.80 -16.65 46.64
C ARG A 3 38.46 -16.31 45.98
N ALA A 4 37.35 -16.50 46.70
CA ALA A 4 36.02 -16.21 46.18
C ALA A 4 35.92 -14.72 45.85
N ILE A 5 35.67 -14.41 44.59
CA ILE A 5 35.49 -13.03 44.12
C ILE A 5 34.05 -12.64 44.46
N SER A 6 33.89 -11.65 45.35
CA SER A 6 32.59 -11.18 45.88
C SER A 6 31.76 -10.40 44.85
N MET A 7 32.38 -9.97 43.75
CA MET A 7 31.71 -9.23 42.67
C MET A 7 31.50 -10.14 41.45
N PRO A 8 30.39 -9.98 40.71
CA PRO A 8 30.16 -10.74 39.48
C PRO A 8 31.28 -10.46 38.47
N VAL A 9 31.98 -11.51 38.05
CA VAL A 9 33.15 -11.43 37.16
C VAL A 9 32.75 -11.15 35.71
N THR A 10 31.51 -11.46 35.33
CA THR A 10 31.03 -11.32 33.95
C THR A 10 30.65 -9.87 33.65
N GLN A 11 31.52 -9.16 32.94
CA GLN A 11 31.23 -7.82 32.45
C GLN A 11 30.46 -7.89 31.13
N VAL A 12 29.22 -7.42 31.12
CA VAL A 12 28.46 -7.19 29.88
C VAL A 12 28.86 -5.83 29.33
N ARG A 13 29.63 -5.82 28.24
CA ARG A 13 30.17 -4.58 27.65
C ARG A 13 29.18 -3.83 26.78
N LEU A 14 28.22 -4.54 26.19
CA LEU A 14 27.24 -3.98 25.28
C LEU A 14 25.83 -4.35 25.77
N THR A 15 24.97 -3.34 25.92
CA THR A 15 23.58 -3.48 26.37
C THR A 15 22.62 -3.25 25.20
N ASN A 16 21.50 -3.98 25.18
CA ASN A 16 20.40 -3.83 24.20
C ASN A 16 20.81 -3.99 22.71
N VAL A 17 21.69 -4.94 22.41
CA VAL A 17 22.25 -5.13 21.06
C VAL A 17 21.51 -6.22 20.28
N ALA A 18 21.19 -5.96 19.02
CA ALA A 18 20.82 -7.00 18.06
C ALA A 18 22.08 -7.61 17.45
N ILE A 19 22.08 -8.94 17.31
CA ILE A 19 23.21 -9.67 16.76
C ILE A 19 22.85 -10.18 15.38
N VAL A 20 23.62 -9.78 14.37
CA VAL A 20 23.57 -10.38 13.03
C VAL A 20 24.69 -11.39 12.92
N LYS A 21 24.36 -12.63 12.56
CA LYS A 21 25.30 -13.76 12.50
C LYS A 21 25.51 -14.21 11.06
N LEU A 22 26.77 -14.38 10.68
CA LEU A 22 27.15 -14.99 9.41
C LEU A 22 28.20 -16.08 9.64
N LYS A 23 27.97 -17.27 9.08
CA LYS A 23 28.93 -18.37 9.09
C LYS A 23 29.59 -18.46 7.72
N LYS A 24 30.89 -18.16 7.63
CA LYS A 24 31.66 -18.17 6.37
C LYS A 24 33.07 -18.71 6.61
N ALA A 25 33.62 -19.46 5.65
CA ALA A 25 34.94 -20.09 5.76
C ALA A 25 35.15 -20.90 7.07
N GLY A 26 34.11 -21.59 7.53
CA GLY A 26 34.15 -22.38 8.77
C GLY A 26 34.15 -21.57 10.08
N LYS A 27 34.18 -20.24 10.01
CA LYS A 27 34.18 -19.33 11.16
C LYS A 27 32.85 -18.58 11.29
N ARG A 28 32.56 -18.13 12.50
CA ARG A 28 31.37 -17.34 12.82
C ARG A 28 31.80 -15.88 12.95
N PHE A 29 31.08 -15.01 12.27
CA PHE A 29 31.24 -13.57 12.35
C PHE A 29 29.92 -12.98 12.82
N GLU A 30 30.00 -12.04 13.74
CA GLU A 30 28.88 -11.43 14.41
C GLU A 30 29.06 -9.91 14.44
N ILE A 31 27.95 -9.19 14.35
CA ILE A 31 27.92 -7.73 14.37
C ILE A 31 26.93 -7.25 15.41
N ALA A 32 27.29 -6.15 16.07
CA ALA A 32 26.45 -5.41 16.98
C ALA A 32 25.72 -4.29 16.23
N CYS A 33 24.40 -4.41 16.10
CA CYS A 33 23.56 -3.40 15.46
C CYS A 33 22.40 -3.01 16.37
N TYR A 34 21.81 -1.84 16.10
CA TYR A 34 20.54 -1.47 16.70
C TYR A 34 19.40 -2.29 16.11
N LYS A 35 18.48 -2.75 16.96
CA LYS A 35 17.42 -3.71 16.58
C LYS A 35 16.53 -3.24 15.43
N ASN A 36 16.00 -2.02 15.53
CA ASN A 36 15.08 -1.47 14.55
C ASN A 36 15.80 -1.10 13.25
N MET A 37 17.00 -0.50 13.36
CA MET A 37 17.78 -0.05 12.21
C MET A 37 18.24 -1.22 11.34
N ALA A 38 18.55 -2.37 11.93
CA ALA A 38 18.89 -3.57 11.18
C ALA A 38 17.72 -4.09 10.30
N LEU A 39 16.47 -3.91 10.73
CA LEU A 39 15.30 -4.26 9.92
C LEU A 39 15.04 -3.22 8.83
N ASN A 40 15.17 -1.93 9.16
CA ASN A 40 15.03 -0.82 8.21
C ASN A 40 16.05 -0.91 7.08
N TRP A 41 17.29 -1.30 7.39
CA TRP A 41 18.34 -1.55 6.40
C TRP A 41 17.94 -2.64 5.41
N ARG A 42 17.37 -3.77 5.89
CA ARG A 42 16.92 -4.86 5.02
C ARG A 42 15.71 -4.45 4.16
N ASN A 43 14.90 -3.54 4.66
CA ASN A 43 13.79 -2.94 3.93
C ASN A 43 14.24 -1.82 2.98
N GLY A 44 15.51 -1.38 3.06
CA GLY A 44 16.07 -0.31 2.24
C GLY A 44 15.63 1.11 2.63
N VAL A 45 15.14 1.30 3.86
CA VAL A 45 14.67 2.61 4.37
C VAL A 45 15.85 3.48 4.80
N GLU A 46 16.86 2.86 5.43
CA GLU A 46 18.09 3.52 5.88
C GLU A 46 19.26 3.09 4.98
N THR A 47 20.09 4.05 4.60
CA THR A 47 21.23 3.85 3.68
C THR A 47 22.59 4.14 4.32
N ASP A 48 22.62 4.75 5.51
CA ASP A 48 23.88 5.00 6.24
C ASP A 48 24.23 3.84 7.18
N ILE A 49 25.49 3.41 7.14
CA ILE A 49 25.99 2.25 7.89
C ILE A 49 26.28 2.63 9.35
N GLY A 50 26.72 3.86 9.58
CA GLY A 50 27.12 4.33 10.92
C GLY A 50 25.96 4.42 11.91
N GLU A 51 24.73 4.62 11.42
CA GLU A 51 23.53 4.63 12.26
C GLU A 51 23.00 3.23 12.57
N VAL A 52 23.19 2.28 11.64
CA VAL A 52 22.74 0.89 11.82
C VAL A 52 23.62 0.14 12.82
N LEU A 53 24.94 0.35 12.74
CA LEU A 53 25.92 -0.31 13.57
C LEU A 53 26.12 0.44 14.88
N GLN A 54 26.23 -0.29 15.99
CA GLN A 54 26.64 0.31 17.26
C GLN A 54 28.17 0.43 17.34
N THR A 55 28.88 -0.42 16.60
CA THR A 55 30.34 -0.41 16.49
C THR A 55 30.73 -0.97 15.13
N ASP A 56 31.68 -0.32 14.45
CA ASP A 56 32.09 -0.70 13.09
C ASP A 56 32.94 -1.98 13.03
N SER A 57 33.34 -2.51 14.18
CA SER A 57 34.19 -3.69 14.28
C SER A 57 33.40 -5.00 14.18
N VAL A 58 33.96 -5.97 13.46
CA VAL A 58 33.37 -7.32 13.31
C VAL A 58 33.87 -8.22 14.42
N PHE A 59 32.95 -8.91 15.09
CA PHE A 59 33.26 -9.80 16.20
C PHE A 59 33.21 -11.27 15.79
N ALA A 60 33.99 -12.13 16.45
CA ALA A 60 33.77 -13.57 16.45
C ALA A 60 32.63 -13.97 17.42
N ASN A 61 32.47 -13.17 18.49
CA ASN A 61 31.36 -13.30 19.43
C ASN A 61 31.05 -11.94 20.09
N VAL A 62 29.85 -11.40 19.85
CA VAL A 62 29.45 -10.08 20.37
C VAL A 62 29.23 -10.13 21.89
N SER A 63 28.59 -11.18 22.41
CA SER A 63 28.31 -11.31 23.85
C SER A 63 29.58 -11.36 24.70
N LYS A 64 30.67 -11.91 24.15
CA LYS A 64 31.98 -11.97 24.81
C LYS A 64 32.91 -10.82 24.40
N GLY A 65 32.50 -9.97 23.45
CA GLY A 65 33.32 -8.87 22.92
C GLY A 65 34.63 -9.32 22.26
N VAL A 66 34.66 -10.52 21.67
CA VAL A 66 35.88 -11.05 21.02
C VAL A 66 35.88 -10.59 19.57
N VAL A 67 36.79 -9.68 19.21
CA VAL A 67 36.96 -9.16 17.85
C VAL A 67 37.50 -10.26 16.92
N ALA A 68 37.05 -10.27 15.67
CA ALA A 68 37.57 -11.18 14.66
C ALA A 68 39.00 -10.81 14.27
N LYS A 69 39.87 -11.81 14.06
CA LYS A 69 41.25 -11.56 13.59
C LYS A 69 41.25 -11.18 12.12
N ASP A 70 42.11 -10.25 11.73
CA ASP A 70 42.21 -9.77 10.33
C ASP A 70 42.55 -10.90 9.35
N ALA A 71 43.36 -11.87 9.78
CA ALA A 71 43.67 -13.06 8.99
C ALA A 71 42.43 -13.91 8.66
N ASP A 72 41.41 -13.87 9.52
CA ASP A 72 40.16 -14.61 9.34
C ASP A 72 39.18 -13.83 8.48
N LEU A 73 39.17 -12.50 8.61
CA LEU A 73 38.42 -11.61 7.74
C LEU A 73 38.93 -11.67 6.30
N LEU A 74 40.25 -11.69 6.11
CA LEU A 74 40.87 -11.82 4.79
C LEU A 74 40.46 -13.14 4.11
N LYS A 75 40.46 -14.26 4.85
CA LYS A 75 40.05 -15.58 4.34
C LYS A 75 38.56 -15.68 4.03
N ALA A 76 37.70 -15.02 4.81
CA ALA A 76 36.26 -15.11 4.66
C ALA A 76 35.71 -14.09 3.65
N PHE A 77 36.22 -12.86 3.66
CA PHE A 77 35.65 -11.73 2.93
C PHE A 77 36.57 -11.17 1.84
N GLY A 78 37.85 -11.56 1.81
CA GLY A 78 38.86 -11.04 0.88
C GLY A 78 39.29 -9.61 1.21
N THR A 79 38.95 -9.10 2.39
CA THR A 79 39.13 -7.69 2.77
C THR A 79 39.48 -7.61 4.25
N THR A 80 40.35 -6.66 4.62
CA THR A 80 40.70 -6.34 6.02
C THR A 80 39.84 -5.24 6.61
N ASP A 81 39.21 -4.41 5.77
CA ASP A 81 38.30 -3.37 6.22
C ASP A 81 37.05 -3.94 6.90
N HIS A 82 36.86 -3.57 8.16
CA HIS A 82 35.74 -4.00 8.98
C HIS A 82 34.41 -3.43 8.48
N ALA A 83 34.38 -2.21 7.95
CA ALA A 83 33.15 -1.57 7.47
C ALA A 83 32.60 -2.30 6.23
N ALA A 84 33.46 -2.60 5.24
CA ALA A 84 33.06 -3.39 4.08
C ALA A 84 32.65 -4.82 4.44
N CYS A 85 33.29 -5.43 5.46
CA CYS A 85 32.86 -6.73 5.97
C CYS A 85 31.49 -6.64 6.65
N ALA A 86 31.23 -5.55 7.37
CA ALA A 86 29.98 -5.34 8.07
C ALA A 86 28.78 -5.27 7.12
N LEU A 87 28.92 -4.57 6.00
CA LEU A 87 27.89 -4.49 4.97
C LEU A 87 27.58 -5.86 4.36
N LYS A 88 28.61 -6.67 4.08
CA LYS A 88 28.41 -8.05 3.58
C LYS A 88 27.64 -8.89 4.60
N ILE A 89 27.94 -8.76 5.89
CA ILE A 89 27.27 -9.50 6.97
C ILE A 89 25.84 -9.00 7.19
N LEU A 90 25.56 -7.70 7.08
CA LEU A 90 24.21 -7.16 7.18
C LEU A 90 23.28 -7.72 6.07
N ASN A 91 23.78 -7.81 4.84
CA ASN A 91 22.98 -8.27 3.70
C ASN A 91 22.81 -9.80 3.66
N SER A 92 23.86 -10.56 3.99
CA SER A 92 23.86 -12.03 3.88
C SER A 92 23.64 -12.76 5.21
N GLY A 93 23.73 -12.05 6.33
CA GLY A 93 23.63 -12.62 7.67
C GLY A 93 22.20 -12.84 8.13
N GLN A 94 22.07 -13.66 9.18
CA GLN A 94 20.82 -13.91 9.87
C GLN A 94 20.73 -12.99 11.09
N LEU A 95 19.73 -12.11 11.10
CA LEU A 95 19.39 -11.30 12.27
C LEU A 95 18.79 -12.19 13.35
N GLN A 96 19.39 -12.16 14.54
CA GLN A 96 18.81 -12.82 15.71
C GLN A 96 17.71 -11.93 16.29
N VAL A 97 16.48 -12.23 15.92
CA VAL A 97 15.29 -11.69 16.59
C VAL A 97 15.10 -12.35 17.95
N SER A 98 14.59 -11.59 18.92
CA SER A 98 14.18 -12.16 20.21
C SER A 98 12.94 -13.04 20.05
N ASP A 99 12.71 -13.97 20.98
CA ASP A 99 11.57 -14.89 20.88
C ASP A 99 10.22 -14.16 20.96
N LYS A 100 10.15 -13.06 21.71
CA LYS A 100 8.95 -12.20 21.78
C LYS A 100 8.69 -11.47 20.46
N GLU A 101 9.73 -10.90 19.85
CA GLU A 101 9.62 -10.23 18.55
C GLU A 101 9.25 -11.24 17.45
N ARG A 102 9.82 -12.46 17.48
CA ARG A 102 9.45 -13.53 16.54
C ARG A 102 7.98 -13.92 16.70
N ALA A 103 7.49 -14.06 17.92
CA ALA A 103 6.08 -14.38 18.17
C ALA A 103 5.15 -13.28 17.64
N ALA A 104 5.46 -12.01 17.93
CA ALA A 104 4.69 -10.87 17.42
C ALA A 104 4.70 -10.80 15.88
N GLN A 105 5.85 -11.04 15.23
CA GLN A 105 5.94 -11.10 13.76
C GLN A 105 5.08 -12.23 13.19
N LEU A 106 5.09 -13.41 13.81
CA LEU A 106 4.27 -14.54 13.38
C LEU A 106 2.78 -14.26 13.58
N GLU A 107 2.38 -13.60 14.66
CA GLU A 107 1.01 -13.21 14.95
C GLU A 107 0.49 -12.15 13.96
N THR A 108 1.29 -11.12 13.66
CA THR A 108 0.96 -10.13 12.62
C THR A 108 0.80 -10.81 11.26
N MET A 109 1.74 -11.67 10.86
CA MET A 109 1.64 -12.41 9.61
C MET A 109 0.43 -13.36 9.59
N PHE A 110 0.09 -13.98 10.71
CA PHE A 110 -1.08 -14.83 10.83
C PHE A 110 -2.38 -14.04 10.61
N HIS A 111 -2.49 -12.86 11.24
CA HIS A 111 -3.61 -11.95 11.04
C HIS A 111 -3.70 -11.42 9.60
N ASP A 112 -2.56 -11.06 9.00
CA ASP A 112 -2.49 -10.61 7.61
C ASP A 112 -2.95 -11.71 6.65
N ILE A 113 -2.53 -12.96 6.87
CA ILE A 113 -2.97 -14.11 6.09
C ILE A 113 -4.48 -14.30 6.25
N ALA A 114 -5.01 -14.27 7.47
CA ALA A 114 -6.45 -14.42 7.72
C ALA A 114 -7.27 -13.33 7.01
N THR A 115 -6.78 -12.08 7.02
CA THR A 115 -7.41 -10.94 6.32
C THR A 115 -7.39 -11.13 4.79
N ILE A 116 -6.27 -11.61 4.25
CA ILE A 116 -6.14 -11.93 2.82
C ILE A 116 -7.05 -13.09 2.42
N VAL A 117 -7.22 -14.08 3.28
CA VAL A 117 -8.13 -15.21 3.03
C VAL A 117 -9.58 -14.72 3.08
N ALA A 118 -9.97 -13.94 4.09
CA ALA A 118 -11.32 -13.39 4.24
C ALA A 118 -11.79 -12.61 3.01
N SER A 119 -10.91 -11.74 2.48
CA SER A 119 -11.22 -10.96 1.27
C SER A 119 -11.36 -11.80 -0.01
N LYS A 120 -10.86 -13.04 -0.03
CA LYS A 120 -10.82 -13.90 -1.22
C LYS A 120 -11.74 -15.10 -1.16
N THR A 121 -12.39 -15.35 -0.03
CA THR A 121 -13.24 -16.52 0.20
C THR A 121 -14.65 -16.13 0.57
N ILE A 122 -15.61 -16.87 0.05
CA ILE A 122 -17.03 -16.73 0.34
C ILE A 122 -17.61 -18.06 0.83
N ASN A 123 -18.71 -17.99 1.56
CA ASN A 123 -19.52 -19.15 1.85
C ASN A 123 -20.39 -19.49 0.62
N PRO A 124 -20.36 -20.74 0.11
CA PRO A 124 -21.14 -21.14 -1.05
C PRO A 124 -22.66 -21.02 -0.85
N GLU A 125 -23.16 -21.19 0.38
CA GLU A 125 -24.59 -21.17 0.65
C GLU A 125 -25.16 -19.75 0.83
N SER A 126 -24.36 -18.84 1.38
CA SER A 126 -24.82 -17.47 1.69
C SER A 126 -24.26 -16.40 0.76
N GLY A 127 -23.26 -16.72 -0.06
CA GLY A 127 -22.55 -15.77 -0.92
C GLY A 127 -21.78 -14.69 -0.15
N ARG A 128 -21.74 -14.76 1.19
CA ARG A 128 -21.14 -13.74 2.06
C ARG A 128 -19.70 -14.11 2.43
N PRO A 129 -18.79 -13.13 2.54
CA PRO A 129 -17.45 -13.37 3.04
C PRO A 129 -17.48 -13.69 4.54
N TYR A 130 -16.59 -14.59 4.98
CA TYR A 130 -16.42 -14.88 6.39
C TYR A 130 -15.69 -13.74 7.11
N PRO A 131 -16.08 -13.41 8.35
CA PRO A 131 -15.32 -12.46 9.16
C PRO A 131 -13.94 -13.04 9.52
N VAL A 132 -12.93 -12.18 9.62
CA VAL A 132 -11.52 -12.56 9.87
C VAL A 132 -11.38 -13.48 11.10
N ALA A 133 -12.12 -13.20 12.18
CA ALA A 133 -12.08 -13.98 13.41
C ALA A 133 -12.51 -15.45 13.25
N VAL A 134 -13.41 -15.76 12.30
CA VAL A 134 -13.81 -17.16 12.03
C VAL A 134 -12.69 -17.89 11.31
N ILE A 135 -12.00 -17.19 10.40
CA ILE A 135 -10.87 -17.75 9.66
C ILE A 135 -9.65 -17.94 10.55
N GLU A 136 -9.38 -17.02 11.48
CA GLU A 136 -8.32 -17.17 12.48
C GLU A 136 -8.52 -18.42 13.36
N ARG A 137 -9.75 -18.66 13.81
CA ARG A 137 -10.11 -19.88 14.54
C ARG A 137 -9.91 -21.11 13.67
N ALA A 138 -10.41 -21.09 12.44
CA ALA A 138 -10.25 -22.18 11.50
C ALA A 138 -8.78 -22.50 11.17
N MET A 139 -7.94 -21.47 11.04
CA MET A 139 -6.49 -21.61 10.83
C MET A 139 -5.79 -22.20 12.06
N SER A 140 -6.26 -21.84 13.26
CA SER A 140 -5.75 -22.38 14.53
C SER A 140 -6.13 -23.85 14.72
N ASP A 141 -7.38 -24.21 14.39
CA ASP A 141 -7.91 -25.57 14.45
C ASP A 141 -7.28 -26.50 13.39
N ALA A 142 -6.91 -25.93 12.25
CA ALA A 142 -6.15 -26.63 11.20
C ALA A 142 -4.63 -26.69 11.50
N HIS A 143 -4.17 -26.07 12.59
CA HIS A 143 -2.76 -26.00 12.99
C HIS A 143 -1.82 -25.56 11.85
N VAL A 144 -2.21 -24.48 11.14
CA VAL A 144 -1.43 -23.95 10.01
C VAL A 144 -0.10 -23.37 10.49
N SER A 145 1.00 -23.83 9.88
CA SER A 145 2.35 -23.34 10.19
C SER A 145 2.74 -22.14 9.32
N VAL A 146 2.69 -20.93 9.89
CA VAL A 146 3.12 -19.68 9.22
C VAL A 146 4.65 -19.57 9.20
N ARG A 147 5.23 -19.19 8.05
CA ARG A 147 6.69 -19.00 7.90
C ARG A 147 7.01 -17.55 7.52
N ALA A 148 7.90 -16.89 8.25
CA ALA A 148 8.29 -15.51 7.91
C ALA A 148 9.06 -15.38 6.57
N GLU A 149 9.62 -16.47 6.05
CA GLU A 149 10.41 -16.47 4.81
C GLU A 149 9.57 -16.33 3.52
N LYS A 150 8.30 -16.75 3.55
CA LYS A 150 7.42 -16.65 2.38
C LYS A 150 6.46 -15.48 2.54
N ALA A 151 6.16 -14.81 1.44
CA ALA A 151 5.16 -13.74 1.43
C ALA A 151 3.76 -14.24 1.85
N ALA A 152 3.03 -13.40 2.60
CA ALA A 152 1.70 -13.71 3.12
C ALA A 152 0.71 -14.12 2.02
N LYS A 153 0.79 -13.51 0.83
CA LYS A 153 -0.09 -13.84 -0.32
C LYS A 153 0.11 -15.26 -0.84
N MET A 154 1.36 -15.74 -0.87
CA MET A 154 1.66 -17.12 -1.31
C MET A 154 1.17 -18.12 -0.27
N GLN A 155 1.40 -17.82 1.01
CA GLN A 155 0.91 -18.65 2.10
C GLN A 155 -0.62 -18.69 2.13
N ALA A 156 -1.31 -17.58 1.92
CA ALA A 156 -2.77 -17.54 1.89
C ALA A 156 -3.37 -18.52 0.86
N LEU A 157 -2.72 -18.75 -0.29
CA LEU A 157 -3.17 -19.73 -1.27
C LEU A 157 -2.99 -21.17 -0.78
N GLU A 158 -1.91 -21.46 -0.05
CA GLU A 158 -1.69 -22.75 0.61
C GLU A 158 -2.74 -22.95 1.73
N VAL A 159 -3.01 -21.91 2.52
CA VAL A 159 -4.00 -21.93 3.62
C VAL A 159 -5.42 -22.18 3.12
N ILE A 160 -5.84 -21.54 2.02
CA ILE A 160 -7.19 -21.75 1.46
C ILE A 160 -7.43 -23.23 1.15
N ARG A 161 -6.44 -23.95 0.61
CA ARG A 161 -6.58 -25.38 0.29
C ARG A 161 -6.78 -26.23 1.54
N VAL A 162 -6.05 -25.91 2.61
CA VAL A 162 -6.17 -26.63 3.89
C VAL A 162 -7.51 -26.34 4.56
N LEU A 163 -7.97 -25.08 4.51
CA LEU A 163 -9.23 -24.66 5.11
C LEU A 163 -10.47 -25.26 4.41
N GLN A 164 -10.37 -25.56 3.10
CA GLN A 164 -11.44 -26.21 2.32
C GLN A 164 -11.83 -27.60 2.86
N GLU A 165 -10.93 -28.29 3.58
CA GLU A 165 -11.22 -29.61 4.16
C GLU A 165 -12.07 -29.54 5.43
N ARG A 166 -12.07 -28.38 6.12
CA ARG A 166 -12.70 -28.20 7.45
C ARG A 166 -13.97 -27.35 7.39
N ILE A 167 -13.97 -26.31 6.57
CA ILE A 167 -15.08 -25.37 6.44
C ILE A 167 -15.44 -25.29 4.95
N PRO A 168 -16.74 -25.26 4.59
CA PRO A 168 -17.16 -25.01 3.22
C PRO A 168 -16.78 -23.57 2.82
N ILE A 169 -15.58 -23.41 2.28
CA ILE A 169 -15.10 -22.14 1.73
C ILE A 169 -14.88 -22.29 0.23
N GLU A 170 -15.44 -21.36 -0.53
CA GLU A 170 -15.17 -21.23 -1.95
C GLU A 170 -14.38 -19.97 -2.23
N ARG A 171 -13.59 -20.01 -3.30
CA ARG A 171 -12.86 -18.82 -3.73
C ARG A 171 -13.84 -17.86 -4.41
N ALA A 172 -13.78 -16.59 -4.04
CA ALA A 172 -14.65 -15.57 -4.61
C ALA A 172 -14.47 -15.47 -6.14
N ARG A 173 -15.60 -15.36 -6.84
CA ARG A 173 -15.65 -15.17 -8.29
C ARG A 173 -15.38 -13.69 -8.63
N LEU A 174 -14.79 -13.44 -9.79
CA LEU A 174 -14.56 -12.12 -10.37
C LEU A 174 -15.72 -11.78 -11.30
N ARG A 175 -16.21 -10.54 -11.25
CA ARG A 175 -17.08 -9.98 -12.29
C ARG A 175 -16.19 -9.30 -13.33
N ILE A 176 -16.12 -9.87 -14.52
CA ILE A 176 -15.38 -9.35 -15.66
C ILE A 176 -16.39 -8.79 -16.65
N ARG A 177 -16.17 -7.57 -17.12
CA ARG A 177 -16.92 -6.98 -18.21
C ARG A 177 -16.07 -6.99 -19.48
N VAL A 178 -16.53 -7.71 -20.49
CA VAL A 178 -15.91 -7.76 -21.81
C VAL A 178 -16.75 -6.92 -22.77
N ALA A 179 -16.18 -5.82 -23.27
CA ALA A 179 -16.82 -5.03 -24.31
C ALA A 179 -16.44 -5.60 -25.69
N ALA A 180 -17.43 -6.01 -26.48
CA ALA A 180 -17.23 -6.54 -27.82
C ALA A 180 -18.38 -6.13 -28.77
N PRO A 181 -18.14 -6.07 -30.10
CA PRO A 181 -19.20 -5.83 -31.09
C PRO A 181 -20.26 -6.93 -31.09
N LEU A 182 -21.52 -6.59 -31.40
CA LEU A 182 -22.68 -7.49 -31.32
C LEU A 182 -22.52 -8.83 -32.06
N GLU A 183 -21.77 -8.85 -33.16
CA GLU A 183 -21.60 -10.02 -34.02
C GLU A 183 -20.78 -11.13 -33.36
N VAL A 184 -19.85 -10.78 -32.47
CA VAL A 184 -18.87 -11.72 -31.87
C VAL A 184 -19.38 -12.27 -30.53
N LEU A 185 -20.38 -11.63 -29.92
CA LEU A 185 -20.90 -12.00 -28.60
C LEU A 185 -21.38 -13.44 -28.46
N PRO A 186 -22.29 -13.98 -29.31
CA PRO A 186 -22.80 -15.34 -29.11
C PRO A 186 -21.69 -16.40 -29.24
N PHE A 187 -20.66 -16.11 -30.04
CA PHE A 187 -19.50 -16.99 -30.18
C PHE A 187 -18.54 -16.88 -28.99
N LEU A 188 -18.36 -15.67 -28.45
CA LEU A 188 -17.56 -15.45 -27.25
C LEU A 188 -18.18 -16.16 -26.04
N GLU A 189 -19.49 -16.08 -25.88
CA GLU A 189 -20.20 -16.74 -24.80
C GLU A 189 -20.11 -18.27 -24.90
N ALA A 190 -20.31 -18.83 -26.10
CA ALA A 190 -20.15 -20.27 -26.30
C ALA A 190 -18.71 -20.71 -25.98
N ALA A 191 -17.70 -19.95 -26.41
CA ALA A 191 -16.30 -20.24 -26.14
C ALA A 191 -15.93 -20.09 -24.65
N ILE A 192 -16.53 -19.12 -23.95
CA ILE A 192 -16.33 -18.92 -22.51
C ILE A 192 -17.01 -20.03 -21.71
N ALA A 193 -18.23 -20.43 -22.10
CA ALA A 193 -18.95 -21.54 -21.48
C ALA A 193 -18.23 -22.89 -21.68
N GLU A 194 -17.62 -23.12 -22.85
CA GLU A 194 -16.81 -24.31 -23.12
C GLU A 194 -15.49 -24.30 -22.35
N ALA A 195 -14.80 -23.15 -22.31
CA ALA A 195 -13.50 -23.03 -21.64
C ALA A 195 -13.61 -23.03 -20.10
N VAL A 196 -14.75 -22.61 -19.54
CA VAL A 196 -14.95 -22.48 -18.09
C VAL A 196 -16.32 -23.05 -17.69
N PRO A 197 -16.38 -24.31 -17.21
CA PRO A 197 -17.64 -24.96 -16.81
C PRO A 197 -18.34 -24.31 -15.61
N SER A 198 -17.63 -23.48 -14.85
CA SER A 198 -18.13 -22.77 -13.67
C SER A 198 -18.42 -21.28 -13.93
N ALA A 199 -18.44 -20.84 -15.19
CA ALA A 199 -18.71 -19.46 -15.54
C ALA A 199 -20.23 -19.23 -15.64
N GLU A 200 -20.73 -18.30 -14.84
CA GLU A 200 -22.07 -17.75 -15.03
C GLU A 200 -21.94 -16.51 -15.90
N VAL A 201 -22.59 -16.54 -17.05
CA VAL A 201 -22.55 -15.48 -18.06
C VAL A 201 -23.84 -14.69 -17.93
N GLU A 202 -23.75 -13.44 -17.52
CA GLU A 202 -24.88 -12.50 -17.50
C GLU A 202 -24.73 -11.52 -18.67
N ARG A 203 -25.66 -11.61 -19.63
CA ARG A 203 -25.73 -10.65 -20.74
C ARG A 203 -26.30 -9.33 -20.23
N THR A 204 -25.57 -8.22 -20.45
CA THR A 204 -26.13 -6.88 -20.30
C THR A 204 -26.04 -6.16 -21.64
N GLU A 205 -27.18 -5.90 -22.24
CA GLU A 205 -27.27 -5.13 -23.48
C GLU A 205 -27.12 -3.65 -23.13
N ASN A 206 -26.05 -3.00 -23.60
CA ASN A 206 -26.01 -1.55 -23.55
C ASN A 206 -26.73 -1.00 -24.78
N SER A 207 -27.85 -0.34 -24.51
CA SER A 207 -28.71 0.29 -25.49
C SER A 207 -27.98 1.47 -26.14
N GLY A 208 -27.77 1.39 -27.46
CA GLY A 208 -27.51 2.58 -28.29
C GLY A 208 -26.48 2.42 -29.43
N ASP A 209 -25.34 1.78 -29.21
CA ASP A 209 -24.13 2.04 -30.03
C ASP A 209 -23.44 0.80 -30.66
N GLY A 210 -24.11 -0.35 -30.79
CA GLY A 210 -23.56 -1.53 -31.48
C GLY A 210 -22.41 -2.25 -30.75
N ILE A 211 -21.98 -1.73 -29.60
CA ILE A 211 -21.05 -2.34 -28.66
C ILE A 211 -21.89 -2.94 -27.53
N ALA A 212 -21.77 -4.24 -27.27
CA ALA A 212 -22.37 -4.82 -26.06
C ALA A 212 -21.30 -5.16 -25.02
N ALA A 213 -21.74 -5.18 -23.77
CA ALA A 213 -20.92 -5.51 -22.62
C ALA A 213 -21.39 -6.87 -22.06
N LEU A 214 -20.52 -7.87 -22.14
CA LEU A 214 -20.76 -9.16 -21.50
C LEU A 214 -20.23 -9.13 -20.07
N ILE A 215 -21.09 -9.36 -19.07
CA ILE A 215 -20.66 -9.51 -17.68
C ILE A 215 -20.52 -11.00 -17.39
N VAL A 216 -19.32 -11.43 -17.01
CA VAL A 216 -19.05 -12.85 -16.70
C VAL A 216 -18.52 -12.99 -15.29
N LEU A 217 -19.12 -13.90 -14.54
CA LEU A 217 -18.70 -14.36 -13.23
C LEU A 217 -17.72 -15.53 -13.39
N ILE A 218 -16.44 -15.32 -13.12
CA ILE A 218 -15.37 -16.30 -13.39
C ILE A 218 -14.46 -16.47 -12.18
N LEU A 219 -13.93 -17.68 -11.95
CA LEU A 219 -12.88 -17.89 -10.96
C LEU A 219 -11.56 -17.22 -11.40
N PRO A 220 -10.77 -16.63 -10.48
CA PRO A 220 -9.51 -15.97 -10.84
C PRO A 220 -8.48 -16.85 -11.56
N ALA A 221 -8.57 -18.17 -11.45
CA ALA A 221 -7.66 -19.11 -12.12
C ALA A 221 -7.90 -19.17 -13.64
N SER A 222 -9.15 -19.05 -14.07
CA SER A 222 -9.54 -19.11 -15.49
C SER A 222 -9.52 -17.75 -16.19
N TYR A 223 -9.25 -16.66 -15.47
CA TYR A 223 -9.10 -15.31 -16.04
C TYR A 223 -8.12 -15.28 -17.21
N ARG A 224 -6.95 -15.93 -17.09
CA ARG A 224 -5.93 -15.93 -18.15
C ARG A 224 -6.40 -16.61 -19.42
N VAL A 225 -7.13 -17.72 -19.30
CA VAL A 225 -7.69 -18.44 -20.46
C VAL A 225 -8.69 -17.55 -21.19
N VAL A 226 -9.50 -16.81 -20.44
CA VAL A 226 -10.48 -15.89 -21.02
C VAL A 226 -9.81 -14.69 -21.68
N GLU A 227 -8.76 -14.14 -21.08
CA GLU A 227 -7.94 -13.07 -21.66
C GLU A 227 -7.27 -13.50 -22.97
N ASP A 228 -6.68 -14.70 -23.01
CA ASP A 228 -6.07 -15.25 -24.22
C ASP A 228 -7.13 -15.48 -25.32
N LEU A 229 -8.32 -15.98 -24.96
CA LEU A 229 -9.43 -16.18 -25.91
C LEU A 229 -9.99 -14.87 -26.46
N VAL A 230 -10.11 -13.85 -25.62
CA VAL A 230 -10.55 -12.51 -26.04
C VAL A 230 -9.50 -11.88 -26.96
N THR A 231 -8.22 -12.00 -26.63
CA THR A 231 -7.12 -11.44 -27.42
C THR A 231 -6.96 -12.15 -28.77
N ALA A 232 -7.09 -13.48 -28.80
CA ALA A 232 -6.93 -14.27 -30.02
C ALA A 232 -8.10 -14.15 -31.01
N LYS A 233 -9.28 -13.73 -30.55
CA LYS A 233 -10.50 -13.62 -31.38
C LYS A 233 -10.85 -12.18 -31.75
N LEU A 234 -10.34 -11.19 -31.02
CA LEU A 234 -10.60 -9.77 -31.26
C LEU A 234 -9.26 -9.05 -31.47
N ASP A 235 -8.74 -9.11 -32.69
CA ASP A 235 -7.44 -8.53 -33.05
C ASP A 235 -7.37 -7.01 -32.84
N MET A 236 -8.51 -6.31 -32.79
CA MET A 236 -8.54 -4.85 -32.80
C MET A 236 -9.77 -4.25 -32.08
N GLY A 237 -9.87 -4.37 -30.73
CA GLY A 237 -10.77 -3.46 -29.97
C GLY A 237 -11.52 -3.99 -28.76
N ALA A 238 -11.27 -5.20 -28.28
CA ALA A 238 -11.92 -5.66 -27.06
C ALA A 238 -11.28 -5.02 -25.82
N ALA A 239 -12.08 -4.28 -25.06
CA ALA A 239 -11.69 -3.78 -23.75
C ALA A 239 -12.19 -4.77 -22.69
N LEU A 240 -11.26 -5.52 -22.10
CA LEU A 240 -11.56 -6.36 -20.93
C LEU A 240 -11.36 -5.52 -19.67
N THR A 241 -12.45 -5.28 -18.96
CA THR A 241 -12.46 -4.48 -17.73
C THR A 241 -12.89 -5.36 -16.57
N VAL A 242 -12.06 -5.46 -15.53
CA VAL A 242 -12.45 -6.13 -14.28
C VAL A 242 -13.32 -5.15 -13.50
N VAL A 243 -14.60 -5.48 -13.31
CA VAL A 243 -15.57 -4.60 -12.65
C VAL A 243 -15.46 -4.72 -11.15
N ASP A 244 -15.38 -5.95 -10.62
CA ASP A 244 -15.27 -6.17 -9.18
C ASP A 244 -14.40 -7.38 -8.83
N GLN A 245 -13.57 -7.20 -7.81
CA GLN A 245 -12.68 -8.22 -7.25
C GLN A 245 -13.32 -8.80 -5.98
N GLY A 246 -14.15 -9.83 -6.16
CA GLY A 246 -14.75 -10.55 -5.04
C GLY A 246 -16.24 -10.26 -4.90
N VAL A 247 -16.99 -10.85 -5.83
CA VAL A 247 -18.44 -10.66 -5.87
C VAL A 247 -19.07 -11.52 -4.79
N ALA A 248 -19.57 -10.85 -3.77
CA ALA A 248 -20.58 -11.37 -2.88
C ALA A 248 -21.94 -10.99 -3.45
N ASP A 249 -22.86 -11.95 -3.60
CA ASP A 249 -24.21 -11.66 -4.03
C ASP A 249 -24.92 -10.82 -2.96
N ALA A 250 -25.24 -9.58 -3.33
CA ALA A 250 -25.86 -8.60 -2.46
C ALA A 250 -27.34 -8.97 -2.22
N GLY A 251 -27.58 -9.90 -1.30
CA GLY A 251 -28.92 -10.25 -0.82
C GLY A 251 -29.23 -9.65 0.56
N GLY A 252 -29.82 -8.45 0.60
CA GLY A 252 -30.68 -7.99 1.72
C GLY A 252 -30.23 -6.78 2.56
N ALA A 253 -30.76 -5.60 2.19
CA ALA A 253 -31.14 -4.41 2.96
C ALA A 253 -30.27 -3.88 4.12
N ALA A 254 -29.57 -2.74 3.88
CA ALA A 254 -29.65 -1.54 4.73
C ALA A 254 -29.13 -0.28 4.01
N ALA A 255 -30.00 0.74 4.01
CA ALA A 255 -29.76 2.18 3.90
C ALA A 255 -29.22 2.79 2.59
N ALA A 256 -30.16 3.28 1.78
CA ALA A 256 -29.94 4.42 0.90
C ALA A 256 -29.58 5.67 1.71
N SER A 257 -28.51 6.37 1.33
CA SER A 257 -28.57 7.81 1.10
C SER A 257 -27.40 8.30 0.25
N SER A 258 -27.71 9.35 -0.52
CA SER A 258 -26.87 10.15 -1.42
C SER A 258 -26.62 9.57 -2.81
N GLY A 259 -27.35 10.17 -3.77
CA GLY A 259 -27.14 9.97 -5.19
C GLY A 259 -25.76 10.43 -5.62
N GLY A 260 -25.04 9.53 -6.25
CA GLY A 260 -23.90 9.79 -7.12
C GLY A 260 -24.11 8.94 -8.36
N ALA A 261 -24.06 9.56 -9.55
CA ALA A 261 -24.06 8.84 -10.82
C ALA A 261 -23.01 7.72 -10.76
N SER A 262 -23.41 6.51 -11.16
CA SER A 262 -22.56 5.34 -10.98
C SER A 262 -21.30 5.47 -11.85
N ALA A 263 -20.14 5.07 -11.31
CA ALA A 263 -18.89 5.02 -12.06
C ALA A 263 -18.95 4.06 -13.27
N ALA A 264 -19.99 3.23 -13.37
CA ALA A 264 -20.28 2.38 -14.52
C ALA A 264 -20.80 3.20 -15.72
N ASP A 265 -21.70 4.16 -15.48
CA ASP A 265 -22.27 5.02 -16.54
C ASP A 265 -21.23 6.00 -17.12
N ALA A 266 -20.30 6.48 -16.28
CA ALA A 266 -19.17 7.30 -16.73
C ALA A 266 -18.14 6.49 -17.53
N GLY A 267 -17.97 5.20 -17.20
CA GLY A 267 -17.09 4.28 -17.93
C GLY A 267 -17.62 3.93 -19.33
N ASP A 268 -18.95 3.84 -19.50
CA ASP A 268 -19.58 3.54 -20.78
C ASP A 268 -19.45 4.67 -21.80
N ALA A 269 -19.52 5.92 -21.36
CA ALA A 269 -19.31 7.09 -22.22
C ALA A 269 -17.85 7.20 -22.70
N ILE A 270 -16.87 6.93 -21.82
CA ILE A 270 -15.43 7.05 -22.13
C ILE A 270 -14.98 5.92 -23.08
N ILE A 271 -15.54 4.71 -22.94
CA ILE A 271 -15.25 3.58 -23.83
C ILE A 271 -15.90 3.79 -25.20
N GLY A 272 -17.12 4.32 -25.24
CA GLY A 272 -17.78 4.73 -26.48
C GLY A 272 -16.95 5.76 -27.25
N ASP A 273 -16.42 6.78 -26.58
CA ASP A 273 -15.58 7.80 -27.24
C ASP A 273 -14.21 7.29 -27.68
N ALA A 274 -13.58 6.39 -26.92
CA ALA A 274 -12.29 5.79 -27.31
C ALA A 274 -12.42 4.85 -28.52
N LEU A 275 -13.52 4.09 -28.63
CA LEU A 275 -13.80 3.26 -29.81
C LEU A 275 -14.22 4.12 -31.02
N ARG A 276 -14.97 5.21 -30.81
CA ARG A 276 -15.40 6.16 -31.87
C ARG A 276 -14.23 6.92 -32.49
N LEU A 277 -13.28 7.41 -31.68
CA LEU A 277 -12.07 8.06 -32.21
C LEU A 277 -11.24 7.10 -33.06
N ARG A 278 -11.17 5.82 -32.68
CA ARG A 278 -10.42 4.79 -33.41
C ARG A 278 -11.08 4.42 -34.73
N ALA A 279 -12.40 4.18 -34.75
CA ALA A 279 -13.13 3.88 -35.98
C ALA A 279 -13.09 5.05 -37.00
N SER A 280 -12.98 6.29 -36.51
CA SER A 280 -12.86 7.49 -37.35
C SER A 280 -11.46 7.70 -37.94
N MET A 281 -10.42 7.02 -37.43
CA MET A 281 -9.02 7.13 -37.92
C MET A 281 -8.68 6.13 -39.04
N GLU A 282 -9.55 5.18 -39.38
CA GLU A 282 -9.34 4.26 -40.52
C GLU A 282 -9.53 4.92 -41.89
N GLY A 283 -9.79 6.23 -41.92
CA GLY A 283 -10.01 7.04 -43.12
C GLY A 283 -8.99 8.16 -43.36
N SER A 284 -7.69 7.96 -43.18
CA SER A 284 -6.66 8.73 -43.91
C SER A 284 -5.25 8.22 -43.60
N VAL A 285 -4.68 7.46 -44.54
CA VAL A 285 -3.25 7.13 -44.55
C VAL A 285 -2.52 8.27 -45.26
N SER A 286 -1.57 8.92 -44.58
CA SER A 286 -0.51 9.74 -45.19
C SER A 286 0.88 9.26 -44.72
N PRO A 287 1.93 9.38 -45.55
CA PRO A 287 3.05 8.43 -45.58
C PRO A 287 4.26 8.84 -44.71
N ASP A 288 4.05 9.42 -43.53
CA ASP A 288 5.15 9.79 -42.62
C ASP A 288 5.32 8.83 -41.42
N ALA A 289 4.42 7.84 -41.27
CA ALA A 289 4.51 6.83 -40.20
C ALA A 289 5.59 5.74 -40.44
N ALA A 290 6.11 5.63 -41.68
CA ALA A 290 7.12 4.63 -42.03
C ALA A 290 8.52 4.91 -41.46
N ALA A 291 8.77 6.12 -40.92
CA ALA A 291 10.06 6.47 -40.33
C ALA A 291 10.18 6.11 -38.83
N ALA A 292 9.08 5.80 -38.14
CA ALA A 292 9.08 5.48 -36.70
C ALA A 292 9.27 3.98 -36.40
N GLU A 293 9.08 3.11 -37.40
CA GLU A 293 9.20 1.64 -37.27
C GLU A 293 10.66 1.16 -37.16
N ALA A 294 11.64 2.03 -37.38
CA ALA A 294 13.07 1.71 -37.25
C ALA A 294 13.62 1.80 -35.81
N ALA A 295 12.79 2.17 -34.81
CA ALA A 295 13.25 2.40 -33.43
C ALA A 295 12.78 1.37 -32.38
N GLY A 296 12.31 0.20 -32.80
CA GLY A 296 12.31 -1.01 -31.94
C GLY A 296 11.68 -0.89 -30.55
N MET A 297 10.46 -0.36 -30.42
CA MET A 297 9.70 -0.36 -29.17
C MET A 297 8.27 -0.88 -29.40
N GLY A 298 8.05 -2.16 -29.10
CA GLY A 298 6.75 -2.83 -29.18
C GLY A 298 5.80 -2.40 -28.07
N LEU A 299 4.58 -2.01 -28.44
CA LEU A 299 3.52 -1.60 -27.53
C LEU A 299 2.55 -2.77 -27.27
N SER A 300 2.75 -3.45 -26.14
CA SER A 300 1.73 -4.29 -25.52
C SER A 300 1.62 -3.95 -24.03
N ARG A 301 0.53 -3.27 -23.64
CA ARG A 301 -0.11 -3.19 -22.31
C ARG A 301 -0.78 -1.83 -22.15
N VAL A 302 -2.09 -1.76 -22.40
CA VAL A 302 -2.92 -0.72 -21.80
C VAL A 302 -3.47 -1.29 -20.50
N TYR A 303 -2.78 -0.98 -19.41
CA TYR A 303 -3.33 -1.03 -18.06
C TYR A 303 -4.07 0.30 -17.85
N VAL A 304 -5.40 0.31 -17.87
CA VAL A 304 -6.14 1.48 -17.35
C VAL A 304 -6.18 1.31 -15.83
N ALA A 305 -5.12 1.77 -15.17
CA ALA A 305 -5.17 2.10 -13.76
C ALA A 305 -5.99 3.38 -13.61
N GLY A 306 -7.09 3.29 -12.87
CA GLY A 306 -7.93 4.43 -12.54
C GLY A 306 -7.15 5.53 -11.81
N ALA A 307 -7.37 6.76 -12.27
CA ALA A 307 -7.33 8.01 -11.51
C ALA A 307 -6.14 8.26 -10.57
N ALA A 308 -5.01 8.70 -11.14
CA ALA A 308 -4.10 9.64 -10.49
C ALA A 308 -3.11 10.23 -11.53
N ALA A 309 -3.49 11.31 -12.21
CA ALA A 309 -2.60 12.39 -12.72
C ALA A 309 -3.28 13.18 -13.84
N ALA A 310 -3.87 14.34 -13.51
CA ALA A 310 -4.14 15.40 -14.47
C ALA A 310 -4.25 16.73 -13.72
N ALA A 311 -3.09 17.30 -13.36
CA ALA A 311 -2.98 18.70 -12.94
C ALA A 311 -1.59 19.23 -13.31
N ALA A 312 -1.35 19.40 -14.62
CA ALA A 312 -0.28 20.24 -15.15
C ALA A 312 -0.48 20.42 -16.65
N ALA A 313 -1.12 21.52 -17.07
CA ALA A 313 -0.84 22.29 -18.29
C ALA A 313 -2.06 23.16 -18.69
N ALA A 314 -2.13 24.37 -18.13
CA ALA A 314 -2.79 25.50 -18.78
C ALA A 314 -2.24 26.79 -18.15
N ALA A 315 -1.06 27.20 -18.59
CA ALA A 315 -0.51 28.53 -18.30
C ALA A 315 -0.37 29.27 -19.64
N GLY A 316 -1.10 30.38 -19.78
CA GLY A 316 -0.93 31.30 -20.89
C GLY A 316 -2.15 32.21 -21.09
N GLY A 317 -2.04 33.46 -20.64
CA GLY A 317 -2.92 34.55 -21.07
C GLY A 317 -3.38 35.48 -19.94
N ALA A 318 -2.60 36.52 -19.67
CA ALA A 318 -2.96 37.63 -18.81
C ALA A 318 -3.69 38.74 -19.59
N ALA A 319 -4.76 39.30 -19.03
CA ALA A 319 -5.18 40.69 -19.26
C ALA A 319 -6.11 41.16 -18.14
N ALA A 320 -5.90 42.40 -17.70
CA ALA A 320 -6.46 43.04 -16.52
C ALA A 320 -7.92 43.51 -16.68
N ALA A 321 -8.67 43.52 -15.59
CA ALA A 321 -9.81 44.43 -15.37
C ALA A 321 -10.02 44.64 -13.86
N GLU A 322 -10.19 45.90 -13.48
CA GLU A 322 -10.23 46.44 -12.12
C GLU A 322 -11.55 46.17 -11.37
N ALA A 323 -11.41 46.10 -10.04
CA ALA A 323 -12.28 46.57 -8.95
C ALA A 323 -13.82 46.36 -9.01
N GLY A 324 -14.31 45.54 -8.08
CA GLY A 324 -15.62 45.67 -7.43
C GLY A 324 -15.59 44.99 -6.05
N PRO A 325 -16.05 45.63 -4.96
CA PRO A 325 -15.89 45.10 -3.61
C PRO A 325 -16.92 43.99 -3.33
N PRO A 326 -16.56 42.84 -2.73
CA PRO A 326 -17.56 41.92 -2.22
C PRO A 326 -17.93 42.27 -0.78
N ALA A 327 -19.24 42.41 -0.60
CA ALA A 327 -19.94 42.50 0.66
C ALA A 327 -19.76 41.25 1.53
N ALA A 328 -20.09 41.44 2.80
CA ALA A 328 -19.93 40.52 3.91
C ALA A 328 -20.60 39.13 3.74
N GLY A 329 -19.92 38.12 4.29
CA GLY A 329 -20.55 36.94 4.89
C GLY A 329 -20.63 35.68 4.05
N SER A 330 -19.60 34.83 4.09
CA SER A 330 -19.80 33.37 4.00
C SER A 330 -18.72 32.63 4.80
N ALA A 331 -19.16 31.68 5.64
CA ALA A 331 -18.29 30.81 6.42
C ALA A 331 -17.52 29.88 5.47
N GLY A 332 -16.19 29.92 5.51
CA GLY A 332 -15.33 29.05 4.71
C GLY A 332 -15.56 27.56 5.01
N ALA A 333 -15.46 26.71 3.98
CA ALA A 333 -15.74 25.27 4.02
C ALA A 333 -14.85 24.46 4.99
N PHE A 334 -13.83 25.08 5.59
CA PHE A 334 -12.94 24.47 6.57
C PHE A 334 -12.84 25.38 7.80
N ALA A 335 -13.42 24.98 8.93
CA ALA A 335 -13.41 25.77 10.16
C ALA A 335 -12.61 25.08 11.28
N CYS A 336 -11.88 25.87 12.08
CA CYS A 336 -11.16 25.38 13.25
C CYS A 336 -11.98 25.54 14.54
N THR A 337 -12.29 24.45 15.21
CA THR A 337 -13.05 24.44 16.48
C THR A 337 -12.25 24.97 17.68
N LYS A 338 -10.91 24.94 17.62
CA LYS A 338 -10.03 25.41 18.70
C LYS A 338 -9.72 26.91 18.62
N CYS A 339 -9.94 27.53 17.47
CA CYS A 339 -9.65 28.94 17.23
C CYS A 339 -10.94 29.70 16.92
N ALA A 340 -11.90 29.63 17.86
CA ALA A 340 -13.17 30.37 17.83
C ALA A 340 -13.95 30.28 16.49
N GLY A 341 -13.85 29.16 15.76
CA GLY A 341 -14.57 28.97 14.50
C GLY A 341 -13.91 29.63 13.28
N ALA A 342 -12.62 29.94 13.33
CA ALA A 342 -11.86 30.50 12.20
C ALA A 342 -12.11 29.71 10.91
N GLY A 343 -12.71 30.37 9.92
CA GLY A 343 -13.09 29.78 8.64
C GLY A 343 -12.05 30.06 7.56
N PHE A 344 -11.57 29.01 6.90
CA PHE A 344 -10.58 29.09 5.84
C PHE A 344 -11.23 28.77 4.50
N ALA A 345 -10.85 29.53 3.46
CA ALA A 345 -11.37 29.35 2.11
C ALA A 345 -10.76 28.14 1.39
N THR A 346 -9.51 27.77 1.70
CA THR A 346 -8.79 26.67 1.03
C THR A 346 -8.30 25.61 2.01
N ARG A 347 -8.22 24.36 1.54
CA ARG A 347 -7.73 23.21 2.33
C ARG A 347 -6.24 23.35 2.73
N GLU A 348 -5.46 24.04 1.91
CA GLU A 348 -4.04 24.29 2.17
C GLU A 348 -3.86 25.29 3.32
N ALA A 349 -4.59 26.41 3.31
CA ALA A 349 -4.62 27.37 4.42
C ALA A 349 -5.09 26.71 5.73
N TYR A 350 -6.05 25.78 5.65
CA TYR A 350 -6.49 25.01 6.82
C TYR A 350 -5.37 24.14 7.42
N ARG A 351 -4.54 23.50 6.58
CA ARG A 351 -3.39 22.70 7.04
C ARG A 351 -2.27 23.57 7.61
N GLU A 352 -2.04 24.74 7.01
CA GLU A 352 -1.04 25.70 7.47
C GLU A 352 -1.43 26.32 8.81
N HIS A 353 -2.72 26.57 9.03
CA HIS A 353 -3.24 27.04 10.31
C HIS A 353 -2.86 26.12 11.48
N PHE A 354 -2.88 24.79 11.34
CA PHE A 354 -2.45 23.87 12.41
C PHE A 354 -0.97 23.98 12.77
N ARG A 355 -0.13 24.48 11.86
CA ARG A 355 1.30 24.74 12.12
C ARG A 355 1.55 26.14 12.68
N SER A 356 0.58 27.05 12.54
CA SER A 356 0.67 28.44 12.97
C SER A 356 0.81 28.58 14.49
N ASP A 357 1.46 29.67 14.87
CA ASP A 357 1.73 30.03 16.25
C ASP A 357 0.45 30.34 17.04
N TRP A 358 -0.52 30.95 16.38
CA TRP A 358 -1.85 31.22 16.92
C TRP A 358 -2.60 29.95 17.32
N HIS A 359 -2.53 28.89 16.51
CA HIS A 359 -3.18 27.62 16.82
C HIS A 359 -2.56 26.93 18.04
N ARG A 360 -1.22 26.93 18.15
CA ARG A 360 -0.52 26.36 19.31
C ARG A 360 -0.84 27.10 20.60
N VAL A 361 -0.89 28.45 20.55
CA VAL A 361 -1.24 29.28 21.72
C VAL A 361 -2.69 29.03 22.15
N ASN A 362 -3.64 28.96 21.21
CA ASN A 362 -5.04 28.66 21.52
C ASN A 362 -5.24 27.24 22.06
N LEU A 363 -4.45 26.27 21.59
CA LEU A 363 -4.45 24.91 22.15
C LEU A 363 -3.94 24.91 23.61
N LYS A 364 -2.85 25.63 23.90
CA LYS A 364 -2.32 25.81 25.27
C LYS A 364 -3.33 26.53 26.18
N ARG A 365 -4.00 27.58 25.69
CA ARG A 365 -5.06 28.30 26.42
C ARG A 365 -6.27 27.41 26.72
N GLY A 366 -6.67 26.58 25.76
CA GLY A 366 -7.73 25.58 25.94
C GLY A 366 -7.39 24.53 27.01
N MET A 367 -6.13 24.08 27.09
CA MET A 367 -5.68 23.20 28.18
C MET A 367 -5.76 23.89 29.55
N ARG A 368 -5.59 25.21 29.61
CA ARG A 368 -5.73 26.04 30.83
C ARG A 368 -7.17 26.54 31.08
N LYS A 369 -8.16 26.07 30.31
CA LYS A 369 -9.57 26.51 30.38
C LYS A 369 -9.76 28.04 30.22
N LEU A 370 -8.84 28.71 29.54
CA LEU A 370 -8.96 30.12 29.19
C LEU A 370 -9.67 30.27 27.84
N GLU A 371 -10.35 31.40 27.65
CA GLU A 371 -11.02 31.69 26.39
C GLU A 371 -10.01 31.80 25.22
N PRO A 372 -10.37 31.23 24.04
CA PRO A 372 -9.52 31.26 22.86
C PRO A 372 -9.40 32.71 22.34
N LEU A 373 -8.20 33.09 21.90
CA LEU A 373 -7.96 34.37 21.26
C LEU A 373 -8.53 34.36 19.85
N SER A 374 -9.26 35.41 19.50
CA SER A 374 -9.67 35.68 18.12
C SER A 374 -8.47 36.08 17.24
N GLU A 375 -8.67 36.04 15.93
CA GLU A 375 -7.62 36.40 14.96
C GLU A 375 -7.20 37.87 15.09
N ALA A 376 -8.18 38.78 15.28
CA ALA A 376 -7.93 40.20 15.46
C ALA A 376 -7.07 40.49 16.70
N GLU A 377 -7.38 39.84 17.82
CA GLU A 377 -6.60 39.98 19.06
C GLU A 377 -5.18 39.44 18.92
N TRP A 378 -5.00 38.32 18.21
CA TRP A 378 -3.67 37.77 17.94
C TRP A 378 -2.83 38.71 17.06
N THR A 379 -3.43 39.29 16.03
CA THR A 379 -2.75 40.24 15.13
C THR A 379 -2.40 41.56 15.82
N GLY A 380 -3.16 41.96 16.85
CA GLY A 380 -2.91 43.16 17.64
C GLY A 380 -1.84 43.04 18.73
N LEU A 381 -1.45 41.81 19.12
CA LEU A 381 -0.37 41.58 20.08
C LEU A 381 0.98 41.91 19.46
N SER A 382 1.83 42.57 20.25
CA SER A 382 3.24 42.80 19.89
C SER A 382 4.00 41.48 19.80
N ASP A 383 5.10 41.44 19.04
CA ASP A 383 5.88 40.22 18.86
C ASP A 383 6.48 39.71 20.18
N GLU A 384 6.77 40.60 21.13
CA GLU A 384 7.19 40.26 22.49
C GLU A 384 6.08 39.55 23.29
N GLU A 385 4.83 39.98 23.14
CA GLU A 385 3.67 39.36 23.80
C GLU A 385 3.31 38.01 23.19
N ARG A 386 3.46 37.87 21.86
CA ARG A 386 3.31 36.58 21.17
C ARG A 386 4.37 35.58 21.60
N ALA A 387 5.63 36.03 21.75
CA ALA A 387 6.71 35.23 22.28
C ALA A 387 6.47 34.83 23.75
N ARG A 388 5.96 35.72 24.60
CA ARG A 388 5.59 35.39 25.98
C ARG A 388 4.45 34.37 26.07
N ALA A 389 3.43 34.48 25.20
CA ALA A 389 2.34 33.51 25.14
C ALA A 389 2.82 32.11 24.72
N MET A 390 3.88 32.04 23.91
CA MET A 390 4.57 30.80 23.52
C MET A 390 5.42 30.19 24.65
N ILE A 391 6.19 31.04 25.33
CA ILE A 391 7.28 30.68 26.26
C ILE A 391 6.78 30.46 27.70
N SER A 392 5.53 30.77 28.06
CA SER A 392 5.01 30.53 29.43
C SER A 392 4.88 29.04 29.81
N GLU A 393 6.00 28.34 29.84
CA GLU A 393 6.32 27.21 30.69
C GLU A 393 6.94 27.78 31.98
N ASP A 394 6.66 27.14 33.12
CA ASP A 394 7.32 27.35 34.42
C ASP A 394 6.83 28.46 35.38
N ALA A 395 5.51 28.67 35.50
CA ALA A 395 4.95 29.31 36.69
C ALA A 395 3.59 28.72 37.10
N ALA A 396 3.60 27.46 37.53
CA ALA A 396 2.55 26.88 38.37
C ALA A 396 3.16 25.71 39.16
N SER A 397 3.90 26.07 40.22
CA SER A 397 4.08 25.23 41.40
C SER A 397 2.86 25.35 42.29
#